data_AF-A0A0G1AZW7-F1
#
_entry.id   AF-A0A0G1AZW7-F1
#
_cell.length_a   1.000
_cell.length_b   1.000
_cell.length_c   1.000
_cell.angle_alpha   90.00
_cell.angle_beta   90.00
_cell.angle_gamma   90.00
#
_symmetry.space_group_name_H-M   'P 1'
#
loop_
_entity.id
_entity.type
_entity.pdbx_description
1 polymer ?
#
loop_
_entity_poly.entity_id
_entity_poly.type
_entity_poly.pdbx_seq_one_letter_code
_entity_poly.pdbx_strand_id
1 'polypeptide(L)'
;MPVKAITKHWYKGKIVKLTQKWGIIESTPNHSIYSSNLELVNSEKNPELLVIREINEHNRKLNSVKKSLLKIIAAYVTEGNTTFNKANGGYIVEIGQKDKDWLEDIGKTIKKMFGCNFNVAKKRKGEFICFRMQTSNKKFYEYIINSCGKYCDKKFFPDWIFDLTSENREYFWEKLLEGDGTKDGRYTTTSNKLANQISLLLTLQKKKFAVFERNNPGYKKSFEFRTFFDGSHYGLNKKGKQKIDYEGWVYDVEVERTHNFVCGIGNVVCHNTHVDRSILGPATFVKTNVLGTQVLLDAAAEHQVKRFHHVSTDEVFGTLSLDTKTKFTEDTPYRPSSPYSATKAAADHLVRSYWHTYELPVTISNCSNNFGPYEHPEKFIPLAVTNLLENKKVPIYGDGKYVRDWLYVADHCRAIDVILNMGKLG
;
A
#
# COMPACT_ATOMS: atom_id res chain seq x y z
N MET A 1 7.37 -0.39 0.46
CA MET A 1 8.71 0.04 0.90
C MET A 1 8.57 0.59 2.30
N PRO A 2 9.36 0.14 3.30
CA PRO A 2 9.34 0.79 4.60
C PRO A 2 9.80 2.24 4.43
N VAL A 3 9.05 3.17 5.01
CA VAL A 3 9.44 4.58 5.06
C VAL A 3 10.70 4.66 5.93
N LYS A 4 11.83 5.06 5.34
CA LYS A 4 13.10 5.15 6.05
C LYS A 4 13.16 6.43 6.89
N ALA A 5 12.68 7.53 6.33
CA ALA A 5 12.49 8.77 7.07
C ALA A 5 11.27 9.53 6.54
N ILE A 6 10.58 10.22 7.45
CA ILE A 6 9.64 11.29 7.09
C ILE A 6 10.34 12.59 7.47
N THR A 7 10.86 13.29 6.47
CA THR A 7 11.58 14.54 6.67
C THR A 7 10.59 15.68 6.56
N LYS A 8 10.47 16.46 7.62
CA LYS A 8 9.65 17.67 7.64
C LYS A 8 10.57 18.87 7.51
N HIS A 9 10.42 19.66 6.45
CA HIS A 9 11.23 20.86 6.23
C HIS A 9 10.34 22.07 5.90
N TRP A 10 10.81 23.27 6.24
CA TRP A 10 10.11 24.51 5.92
C TRP A 10 10.37 24.86 4.46
N TYR A 11 9.31 25.11 3.70
CA TYR A 11 9.39 25.48 2.29
C TYR A 11 8.67 26.80 2.07
N LYS A 12 9.35 27.72 1.39
CA LYS A 12 8.80 28.99 0.91
C LYS A 12 9.07 29.08 -0.58
N GLY A 13 8.03 28.95 -1.39
CA GLY A 13 8.15 28.95 -2.85
C GLY A 13 6.87 28.58 -3.56
N LYS A 14 6.96 28.32 -4.86
CA LYS A 14 5.82 27.85 -5.65
C LYS A 14 5.64 26.35 -5.46
N ILE A 15 4.41 25.89 -5.21
CA ILE A 15 4.04 24.47 -5.35
C ILE A 15 3.05 24.31 -6.50
N VAL A 16 2.98 23.09 -7.03
CA VAL A 16 2.07 22.71 -8.12
C VAL A 16 0.82 22.08 -7.52
N LYS A 17 -0.32 22.73 -7.74
CA LYS A 17 -1.66 22.19 -7.48
C LYS A 17 -2.18 21.56 -8.76
N LEU A 18 -2.31 20.24 -8.74
CA LEU A 18 -2.85 19.42 -9.82
C LEU A 18 -4.31 19.09 -9.49
N THR A 19 -5.24 19.60 -10.29
CA THR A 19 -6.66 19.26 -10.22
C THR A 19 -6.96 18.20 -11.26
N GLN A 20 -7.40 17.03 -10.80
CA GLN A 20 -7.71 15.87 -11.63
C GLN A 20 -9.19 15.50 -11.51
N LYS A 21 -9.67 14.61 -12.38
CA LYS A 21 -11.07 14.13 -12.39
C LYS A 21 -11.50 13.50 -11.05
N TRP A 22 -10.54 13.05 -10.23
CA TRP A 22 -10.77 12.32 -8.97
C TRP A 22 -10.27 13.05 -7.70
N GLY A 23 -9.65 14.24 -7.81
CA GLY A 23 -9.19 14.98 -6.64
C GLY A 23 -8.15 16.06 -6.93
N ILE A 24 -7.57 16.63 -5.88
CA ILE A 24 -6.53 17.66 -5.93
C ILE A 24 -5.26 17.13 -5.26
N ILE A 25 -4.12 17.38 -5.87
CA ILE A 25 -2.79 17.05 -5.33
C ILE A 25 -1.96 18.32 -5.30
N GLU A 26 -1.32 18.59 -4.16
CA GLU A 26 -0.40 19.72 -3.99
C GLU A 26 0.98 19.16 -3.70
N SER A 27 1.96 19.50 -4.54
CA SER A 27 3.32 18.98 -4.44
C SER A 27 4.35 20.02 -4.88
N THR A 28 5.58 19.93 -4.39
CA THR A 28 6.66 20.77 -4.91
C THR A 28 6.92 20.44 -6.39
N PRO A 29 7.41 21.39 -7.22
CA PRO A 29 7.59 21.18 -8.65
C PRO A 29 8.48 19.97 -9.03
N ASN A 30 9.43 19.65 -8.14
CA ASN A 30 10.38 18.56 -8.33
C ASN A 30 9.94 17.25 -7.67
N HIS A 31 8.76 17.21 -7.05
CA HIS A 31 8.26 16.00 -6.42
C HIS A 31 7.99 14.94 -7.49
N SER A 32 8.62 13.77 -7.32
CA SER A 32 8.44 12.65 -8.23
C SER A 32 7.03 12.08 -8.07
N ILE A 33 6.36 11.89 -9.20
CA ILE A 33 5.05 11.26 -9.31
C ILE A 33 5.13 10.17 -10.38
N TYR A 34 4.25 9.18 -10.31
CA TYR A 34 4.17 8.15 -11.34
C TYR A 34 3.07 8.52 -12.34
N SER A 35 3.44 8.54 -13.63
CA SER A 35 2.53 8.78 -14.73
C SER A 35 1.50 7.65 -14.89
N SER A 36 0.50 7.88 -15.74
CA SER A 36 -0.47 6.85 -16.17
C SER A 36 0.16 5.63 -16.86
N ASN A 37 1.42 5.76 -17.32
CA ASN A 37 2.22 4.69 -17.92
C ASN A 37 3.27 4.11 -16.95
N LEU A 38 3.20 4.44 -15.65
CA LEU A 38 4.17 4.05 -14.61
C LEU A 38 5.59 4.61 -14.80
N GLU A 39 5.74 5.63 -15.65
CA GLU A 39 7.00 6.36 -15.78
C GLU A 39 7.15 7.35 -14.62
N LEU A 40 8.35 7.43 -14.06
CA LEU A 40 8.67 8.43 -13.06
C LEU A 40 8.77 9.79 -13.75
N VAL A 41 7.90 10.71 -13.36
CA VAL A 41 7.82 12.06 -13.92
C VAL A 41 7.79 13.06 -12.77
N ASN A 42 8.09 14.33 -13.03
CA ASN A 42 7.90 15.37 -12.03
C ASN A 42 6.49 15.98 -12.15
N SER A 43 5.99 16.56 -11.05
CA SER A 43 4.68 17.22 -10.99
C SER A 43 4.52 18.35 -12.02
N GLU A 44 5.64 18.89 -12.53
CA GLU A 44 5.64 19.90 -13.56
C GLU A 44 5.46 19.36 -15.00
N LYS A 45 6.04 18.21 -15.35
CA LYS A 45 6.11 17.67 -16.72
C LYS A 45 4.93 16.77 -17.08
N ASN A 46 4.31 16.10 -16.12
CA ASN A 46 3.16 15.23 -16.40
C ASN A 46 2.09 15.34 -15.30
N PRO A 47 0.92 15.93 -15.58
CA PRO A 47 -0.11 16.14 -14.57
C PRO A 47 -0.93 14.88 -14.25
N GLU A 48 -0.65 13.73 -14.88
CA GLU A 48 -1.40 12.50 -14.68
C GLU A 48 -0.81 11.69 -13.53
N LEU A 49 -1.58 11.53 -12.45
CA LEU A 49 -1.24 10.59 -11.39
C LEU A 49 -1.93 9.26 -11.66
N LEU A 50 -1.17 8.17 -11.75
CA LEU A 50 -1.73 6.88 -11.37
C LEU A 50 -1.83 6.87 -9.85
N VAL A 51 -3.06 7.04 -9.37
CA VAL A 51 -3.52 6.39 -8.14
C VAL A 51 -2.95 4.98 -8.17
N ILE A 52 -2.27 4.55 -7.10
CA ILE A 52 -1.89 3.16 -6.88
C ILE A 52 -3.20 2.34 -6.93
N ARG A 53 -3.62 1.92 -8.13
CA ARG A 53 -4.89 1.22 -8.39
C ARG A 53 -4.77 -0.26 -8.09
N GLU A 54 -3.55 -0.75 -7.92
CA GLU A 54 -3.25 -2.09 -7.46
C GLU A 54 -2.30 -2.01 -6.28
N ILE A 55 -2.85 -1.79 -5.09
CA ILE A 55 -2.15 -2.19 -3.87
C ILE A 55 -2.14 -3.72 -3.91
N ASN A 56 -0.95 -4.31 -4.05
CA ASN A 56 -0.79 -5.76 -3.93
C ASN A 56 -1.27 -6.20 -2.54
N GLU A 57 -2.44 -6.84 -2.49
CA GLU A 57 -3.04 -7.37 -1.26
C GLU A 57 -2.33 -8.66 -0.84
N HIS A 58 -1.04 -8.59 -0.50
CA HIS A 58 -0.36 -9.75 0.06
C HIS A 58 -0.54 -9.81 1.58
N ASN A 59 -1.09 -10.94 2.04
CA ASN A 59 -1.19 -11.41 3.43
C ASN A 59 -2.09 -10.59 4.36
N ARG A 60 -3.40 -10.77 4.24
CA ARG A 60 -4.35 -10.36 5.28
C ARG A 60 -4.31 -11.34 6.46
N LYS A 61 -4.18 -10.80 7.67
CA LYS A 61 -4.05 -11.58 8.92
C LYS A 61 -5.35 -11.74 9.71
N LEU A 62 -6.35 -10.87 9.48
CA LEU A 62 -7.58 -10.82 10.27
C LEU A 62 -8.79 -11.34 9.48
N ASN A 63 -8.98 -12.66 9.52
CA ASN A 63 -10.14 -13.32 8.88
C ASN A 63 -11.43 -13.22 9.71
N SER A 64 -11.36 -13.00 11.02
CA SER A 64 -12.54 -13.05 11.90
C SER A 64 -12.70 -11.78 12.75
N VAL A 65 -13.35 -10.77 12.20
CA VAL A 65 -13.96 -9.67 12.99
C VAL A 65 -15.47 -9.82 12.95
N LYS A 66 -16.14 -9.66 14.10
CA LYS A 66 -17.60 -9.69 14.15
C LYS A 66 -18.16 -8.51 13.35
N LYS A 67 -18.97 -8.77 12.32
CA LYS A 67 -19.68 -7.74 11.53
C LYS A 67 -20.45 -6.75 12.41
N SER A 68 -20.97 -7.20 13.55
CA SER A 68 -21.60 -6.34 14.57
C SER A 68 -20.68 -5.23 15.09
N LEU A 69 -19.37 -5.46 15.25
CA LEU A 69 -18.43 -4.43 15.68
C LEU A 69 -18.20 -3.38 14.59
N LEU A 70 -18.04 -3.84 13.34
CA LEU A 70 -17.90 -2.96 12.16
C LEU A 70 -19.10 -2.03 12.04
N LYS A 71 -20.30 -2.57 12.23
CA LYS A 71 -21.56 -1.81 12.23
C LYS A 71 -21.60 -0.74 13.32
N ILE A 72 -21.20 -1.07 14.55
CA ILE A 72 -21.16 -0.10 15.67
C ILE A 72 -20.15 1.02 15.38
N ILE A 73 -18.94 0.67 14.92
CA ILE A 73 -17.91 1.65 14.58
C ILE A 73 -18.41 2.56 13.46
N ALA A 74 -18.94 2.00 12.38
CA ALA A 74 -19.44 2.79 11.25
C ALA A 74 -20.54 3.76 11.68
N ALA A 75 -21.53 3.30 12.45
CA ALA A 75 -22.62 4.12 12.97
C ALA A 75 -22.15 5.26 13.89
N TYR A 76 -21.14 5.01 14.73
CA TYR A 76 -20.57 6.08 15.56
C TYR A 76 -19.71 7.06 14.72
N VAL A 77 -18.90 6.55 13.80
CA VAL A 77 -18.04 7.38 12.95
C VAL A 77 -18.88 8.33 12.08
N THR A 78 -20.05 7.92 11.62
CA THR A 78 -20.98 8.77 10.89
C THR A 78 -21.73 9.71 11.82
N GLU A 79 -22.56 9.14 12.69
CA GLU A 79 -23.64 9.87 13.38
C GLU A 79 -23.42 10.01 14.90
N GLY A 80 -22.31 9.47 15.39
CA GLY A 80 -21.99 9.43 16.80
C GLY A 80 -21.42 10.72 17.38
N ASN A 81 -21.70 10.93 18.66
CA ASN A 81 -21.07 11.93 19.51
C ASN A 81 -20.90 11.38 20.94
N THR A 82 -19.93 11.89 21.68
CA THR A 82 -19.67 11.48 23.07
C THR A 82 -19.68 12.68 24.01
N THR A 83 -20.31 12.52 25.17
CA THR A 83 -20.38 13.54 26.22
C THR A 83 -19.97 12.94 27.56
N PHE A 84 -19.03 13.60 28.25
CA PHE A 84 -18.75 13.33 29.66
C PHE A 84 -19.49 14.38 30.48
N ASN A 85 -20.47 13.95 31.26
CA ASN A 85 -21.23 14.83 32.13
C ASN A 85 -20.50 14.99 33.46
N LYS A 86 -19.90 16.17 33.66
CA LYS A 86 -19.15 16.50 34.90
C LYS A 86 -20.01 16.49 36.16
N ALA A 87 -21.33 16.76 36.05
CA ALA A 87 -22.20 16.90 37.20
C ALA A 87 -22.55 15.56 37.86
N ASN A 88 -22.62 14.48 37.08
CA ASN A 88 -22.97 13.14 37.59
C ASN A 88 -21.94 12.06 37.23
N GLY A 89 -20.79 12.43 36.66
CA GLY A 89 -19.75 11.51 36.20
C GLY A 89 -20.19 10.60 35.04
N GLY A 90 -21.28 10.92 34.35
CA GLY A 90 -21.87 10.07 33.31
C GLY A 90 -21.08 10.06 32.00
N TYR A 91 -20.87 8.87 31.44
CA TYR A 91 -20.17 8.65 30.16
C TYR A 91 -21.17 8.29 29.06
N ILE A 92 -21.59 9.27 28.28
CA ILE A 92 -22.68 9.13 27.31
C ILE A 92 -22.12 8.98 25.89
N VAL A 93 -22.53 7.92 25.20
CA VAL A 93 -22.39 7.78 23.75
C VAL A 93 -23.77 7.98 23.12
N GLU A 94 -23.86 8.89 22.16
CA GLU A 94 -25.10 9.25 21.45
C GLU A 94 -24.90 9.01 19.95
N ILE A 95 -25.89 8.45 19.26
CA ILE A 95 -25.96 8.35 17.79
C ILE A 95 -27.30 8.94 17.35
N GLY A 96 -27.28 9.91 16.44
CA GLY A 96 -28.48 10.59 15.95
C GLY A 96 -28.85 10.20 14.53
N GLN A 97 -30.12 9.90 14.25
CA GLN A 97 -30.57 9.64 12.88
C GLN A 97 -32.08 9.89 12.71
N LYS A 98 -32.57 10.06 11.48
CA LYS A 98 -34.00 10.16 11.15
C LYS A 98 -34.73 8.81 11.21
N ASP A 99 -34.03 7.73 10.89
CA ASP A 99 -34.55 6.37 10.93
C ASP A 99 -34.48 5.82 12.37
N LYS A 100 -35.66 5.62 12.97
CA LYS A 100 -35.78 5.11 14.34
C LYS A 100 -35.42 3.63 14.42
N ASP A 101 -35.83 2.83 13.44
CA ASP A 101 -35.65 1.38 13.46
C ASP A 101 -34.18 1.03 13.27
N TRP A 102 -33.47 1.79 12.42
CA TRP A 102 -32.02 1.71 12.30
C TRP A 102 -31.32 1.98 13.64
N LEU A 103 -31.72 3.02 14.38
CA LEU A 103 -31.16 3.32 15.70
C LEU A 103 -31.45 2.24 16.74
N GLU A 104 -32.66 1.66 16.73
CA GLU A 104 -33.00 0.54 17.61
C GLU A 104 -32.15 -0.70 17.34
N ASP A 105 -31.90 -1.00 16.07
CA ASP A 105 -31.05 -2.10 15.63
C ASP A 105 -29.57 -1.89 16.02
N ILE A 106 -29.04 -0.67 15.87
CA ILE A 106 -27.71 -0.30 16.41
C ILE A 106 -27.68 -0.47 17.93
N GLY A 107 -28.68 0.04 18.64
CA GLY A 107 -28.79 -0.11 20.10
C GLY A 107 -28.83 -1.57 20.56
N LYS A 108 -29.63 -2.43 19.91
CA LYS A 108 -29.68 -3.87 20.16
C LYS A 108 -28.33 -4.54 19.91
N THR A 109 -27.62 -4.11 18.87
CA THR A 109 -26.28 -4.61 18.54
C THR A 109 -25.26 -4.24 19.63
N ILE A 110 -25.29 -3.00 20.11
CA ILE A 110 -24.44 -2.53 21.23
C ILE A 110 -24.76 -3.32 22.51
N LYS A 111 -26.05 -3.48 22.84
CA LYS A 111 -26.48 -4.25 24.01
C LYS A 111 -25.97 -5.69 23.96
N LYS A 112 -26.08 -6.35 22.81
CA LYS A 112 -25.63 -7.73 22.61
C LYS A 112 -24.10 -7.88 22.72
N MET A 113 -23.33 -6.90 22.24
CA MET A 113 -21.87 -6.98 22.22
C MET A 113 -21.20 -6.50 23.51
N PHE A 114 -21.72 -5.42 24.10
CA PHE A 114 -21.06 -4.71 25.20
C PHE A 114 -21.88 -4.76 26.51
N GLY A 115 -23.08 -5.37 26.50
CA GLY A 115 -23.95 -5.44 27.68
C GLY A 115 -24.55 -4.09 28.07
N CYS A 116 -24.47 -3.07 27.21
CA CYS A 116 -24.94 -1.73 27.54
C CYS A 116 -26.44 -1.59 27.27
N ASN A 117 -27.19 -1.08 28.26
CA ASN A 117 -28.55 -0.62 28.00
C ASN A 117 -28.54 0.65 27.15
N PHE A 118 -29.57 0.83 26.34
CA PHE A 118 -29.73 1.99 25.47
C PHE A 118 -31.17 2.49 25.51
N ASN A 119 -31.35 3.76 25.17
CA ASN A 119 -32.64 4.40 24.98
C ASN A 119 -32.67 5.11 23.63
N VAL A 120 -33.80 5.06 22.92
CA VAL A 120 -34.00 5.82 21.68
C VAL A 120 -35.09 6.86 21.93
N ALA A 121 -34.69 8.14 21.93
CA ALA A 121 -35.58 9.26 22.21
C ALA A 121 -35.81 10.11 20.96
N LYS A 122 -37.05 10.61 20.80
CA LYS A 122 -37.40 11.59 19.76
C LYS A 122 -36.91 12.97 20.17
N LYS A 123 -36.27 13.69 19.25
CA LYS A 123 -35.84 15.08 19.43
C LYS A 123 -36.36 15.94 18.27
N ARG A 124 -37.10 17.00 18.60
CA ARG A 124 -37.52 18.01 17.63
C ARG A 124 -36.41 19.06 17.49
N LYS A 125 -36.08 19.43 16.25
CA LYS A 125 -35.21 20.57 15.95
C LYS A 125 -35.92 21.43 14.89
N GLY A 126 -36.77 22.35 15.35
CA GLY A 126 -37.73 23.04 14.48
C GLY A 126 -38.76 22.07 13.91
N GLU A 127 -39.02 22.13 12.61
CA GLU A 127 -39.96 21.24 11.90
C GLU A 127 -39.40 19.82 11.66
N PHE A 128 -38.08 19.63 11.80
CA PHE A 128 -37.45 18.33 11.56
C PHE A 128 -37.54 17.41 12.79
N ILE A 129 -38.02 16.18 12.55
CA ILE A 129 -37.99 15.09 13.52
C ILE A 129 -36.69 14.31 13.34
N CYS A 130 -35.92 14.19 14.42
CA CYS A 130 -34.78 13.27 14.50
C CYS A 130 -34.91 12.40 15.75
N PHE A 131 -34.25 11.25 15.74
CA PHE A 131 -34.16 10.34 16.87
C PHE A 131 -32.71 10.26 17.34
N ARG A 132 -32.51 9.92 18.61
CA ARG A 132 -31.20 9.75 19.20
C ARG A 132 -31.17 8.50 20.06
N MET A 133 -30.27 7.59 19.72
CA MET A 133 -29.92 6.48 20.57
C MET A 133 -28.85 6.94 21.55
N GLN A 134 -29.07 6.73 22.84
CA GLN A 134 -28.10 7.02 23.91
C GLN A 134 -27.81 5.77 24.71
N THR A 135 -26.55 5.59 25.06
CA THR A 135 -26.10 4.57 26.02
C THR A 135 -25.09 5.17 26.99
N SER A 136 -25.08 4.69 28.24
CA SER A 136 -24.17 5.15 29.28
C SER A 136 -23.35 3.98 29.80
N ASN A 137 -22.08 3.92 29.42
CA ASN A 137 -21.14 2.91 29.89
C ASN A 137 -19.70 3.41 29.69
N LYS A 138 -18.92 3.47 30.77
CA LYS A 138 -17.56 4.01 30.77
C LYS A 138 -16.62 3.24 29.83
N LYS A 139 -16.62 1.90 29.87
CA LYS A 139 -15.74 1.07 29.03
C LYS A 139 -16.06 1.24 27.55
N PHE A 140 -17.34 1.24 27.20
CA PHE A 140 -17.76 1.46 25.81
C PHE A 140 -17.42 2.88 25.33
N TYR A 141 -17.64 3.89 26.16
CA TYR A 141 -17.26 5.28 25.89
C TYR A 141 -15.75 5.42 25.61
N GLU A 142 -14.91 4.86 26.48
CA GLU A 142 -13.44 4.90 26.33
C GLU A 142 -13.00 4.16 25.07
N TYR A 143 -13.54 2.98 24.82
CA TYR A 143 -13.27 2.21 23.60
C TYR A 143 -13.60 3.03 22.34
N ILE A 144 -14.79 3.62 22.30
CA ILE A 144 -15.27 4.39 21.14
C ILE A 144 -14.41 5.63 20.90
N ILE A 145 -14.07 6.40 21.93
CA ILE A 145 -13.23 7.59 21.76
C ILE A 145 -11.83 7.21 21.27
N ASN A 146 -11.23 6.17 21.85
CA ASN A 146 -9.90 5.72 21.47
C ASN A 146 -9.88 5.14 20.05
N SER A 147 -10.97 4.50 19.63
CA SER A 147 -11.07 3.83 18.33
C SER A 147 -11.55 4.76 17.22
N CYS A 148 -12.35 5.78 17.54
CA CYS A 148 -13.11 6.54 16.56
C CYS A 148 -13.03 8.07 16.69
N GLY A 149 -12.40 8.58 17.75
CA GLY A 149 -12.39 10.01 18.07
C GLY A 149 -13.72 10.50 18.65
N LYS A 150 -13.79 11.80 18.92
CA LYS A 150 -14.92 12.43 19.63
C LYS A 150 -15.68 13.45 18.79
N TYR A 151 -14.98 14.48 18.33
CA TYR A 151 -15.58 15.60 17.58
C TYR A 151 -15.64 15.27 16.08
N CYS A 152 -16.60 15.86 15.35
CA CYS A 152 -16.81 15.60 13.93
C CYS A 152 -15.56 15.76 13.06
N ASP A 153 -14.73 16.76 13.37
CA ASP A 153 -13.46 17.08 12.70
C ASP A 153 -12.26 16.25 13.20
N LYS A 154 -12.46 15.46 14.27
CA LYS A 154 -11.47 14.56 14.86
C LYS A 154 -11.87 13.08 14.76
N LYS A 155 -12.92 12.75 14.01
CA LYS A 155 -13.34 11.36 13.81
C LYS A 155 -12.31 10.61 12.97
N PHE A 156 -12.20 9.31 13.20
CA PHE A 156 -11.41 8.35 12.42
C PHE A 156 -12.01 6.96 12.63
N PHE A 157 -11.52 5.94 11.95
CA PHE A 157 -11.80 4.54 12.31
C PHE A 157 -10.49 3.78 12.58
N PRO A 158 -10.52 2.63 13.26
CA PRO A 158 -9.28 1.92 13.60
C PRO A 158 -8.52 1.40 12.38
N ASP A 159 -7.19 1.51 12.39
CA ASP A 159 -6.36 1.15 11.23
C ASP A 159 -6.40 -0.35 10.88
N TRP A 160 -6.71 -1.22 11.85
CA TRP A 160 -6.90 -2.66 11.61
C TRP A 160 -8.04 -2.97 10.62
N ILE A 161 -8.92 -1.99 10.33
CA ILE A 161 -9.93 -2.12 9.27
C ILE A 161 -9.28 -2.31 7.90
N PHE A 162 -8.09 -1.75 7.66
CA PHE A 162 -7.37 -1.93 6.40
C PHE A 162 -6.88 -3.36 6.20
N ASP A 163 -6.59 -4.08 7.29
CA ASP A 163 -6.11 -5.46 7.30
C ASP A 163 -7.22 -6.51 7.10
N LEU A 164 -8.48 -6.09 7.09
CA LEU A 164 -9.64 -6.96 6.89
C LEU A 164 -9.74 -7.48 5.45
N THR A 165 -10.42 -8.62 5.29
CA THR A 165 -10.81 -9.17 3.98
C THR A 165 -11.60 -8.18 3.14
N SER A 166 -11.55 -8.32 1.82
CA SER A 166 -12.29 -7.44 0.90
C SER A 166 -13.78 -7.41 1.22
N GLU A 167 -14.36 -8.57 1.56
CA GLU A 167 -15.76 -8.69 1.97
C GLU A 167 -16.07 -7.86 3.22
N ASN A 168 -15.22 -7.93 4.25
CA ASN A 168 -15.46 -7.20 5.49
C ASN A 168 -15.24 -5.69 5.34
N ARG A 169 -14.33 -5.26 4.45
CA ARG A 169 -14.18 -3.84 4.11
C ARG A 169 -15.35 -3.33 3.29
N GLU A 170 -15.91 -4.16 2.40
CA GLU A 170 -17.13 -3.85 1.65
C GLU A 170 -18.30 -3.65 2.60
N TYR A 171 -18.50 -4.60 3.51
CA TYR A 171 -19.49 -4.47 4.55
C TYR A 171 -19.30 -3.20 5.39
N PHE A 172 -18.07 -2.88 5.79
CA PHE A 172 -17.80 -1.66 6.57
C PHE A 172 -18.12 -0.38 5.78
N TRP A 173 -17.76 -0.33 4.50
CA TRP A 173 -18.09 0.79 3.61
C TRP A 173 -19.61 0.97 3.45
N GLU A 174 -20.35 -0.11 3.23
CA GLU A 174 -21.82 -0.09 3.18
C GLU A 174 -22.41 0.51 4.48
N LYS A 175 -21.89 0.10 5.64
CA LYS A 175 -22.34 0.64 6.93
C LYS A 175 -21.97 2.12 7.16
N LEU A 176 -20.88 2.60 6.57
CA LEU A 176 -20.57 4.04 6.58
C LEU A 176 -21.59 4.81 5.73
N LEU A 177 -21.99 4.27 4.59
CA LEU A 177 -23.02 4.88 3.73
C LEU A 177 -24.42 4.85 4.35
N GLU A 178 -24.76 3.84 5.14
CA GLU A 178 -26.05 3.81 5.87
C GLU A 178 -26.18 4.93 6.90
N GLY A 179 -25.05 5.39 7.46
CA GLY A 179 -25.05 6.43 8.50
C GLY A 179 -25.17 7.83 7.93
N ASP A 180 -24.13 8.32 7.25
CA ASP A 180 -24.05 9.70 6.73
C ASP A 180 -24.08 9.74 5.20
N GLY A 181 -24.25 8.57 4.57
CA GLY A 181 -24.30 8.45 3.13
C GLY A 181 -25.70 8.59 2.56
N THR A 182 -25.76 9.14 1.35
CA THR A 182 -27.00 9.12 0.56
C THR A 182 -27.05 7.85 -0.28
N LYS A 183 -28.25 7.38 -0.63
CA LYS A 183 -28.46 6.17 -1.45
C LYS A 183 -27.73 6.17 -2.80
N ASP A 184 -27.23 7.33 -3.21
CA ASP A 184 -26.44 7.55 -4.43
C ASP A 184 -24.92 7.43 -4.21
N GLY A 185 -24.47 6.96 -3.05
CA GLY A 185 -23.05 6.68 -2.77
C GLY A 185 -22.21 7.92 -2.45
N ARG A 186 -22.83 9.01 -1.96
CA ARG A 186 -22.06 10.15 -1.41
C ARG A 186 -21.77 9.94 0.07
N TYR A 187 -20.63 10.42 0.52
CA TYR A 187 -20.26 10.47 1.94
C TYR A 187 -19.52 11.77 2.23
N THR A 188 -19.86 12.49 3.30
CA THR A 188 -19.20 13.77 3.63
C THR A 188 -18.52 13.70 4.98
N THR A 189 -17.35 14.32 5.12
CA THR A 189 -16.74 14.47 6.45
C THR A 189 -15.99 15.79 6.58
N THR A 190 -15.92 16.30 7.81
CA THR A 190 -15.07 17.45 8.16
C THR A 190 -13.73 17.02 8.75
N SER A 191 -13.53 15.72 9.00
CA SER A 191 -12.26 15.20 9.50
C SER A 191 -11.30 14.89 8.36
N ASN A 192 -10.14 15.56 8.36
CA ASN A 192 -9.04 15.27 7.43
C ASN A 192 -8.55 13.82 7.58
N LYS A 193 -8.42 13.33 8.82
CA LYS A 193 -7.95 11.96 9.09
C LYS A 193 -8.93 10.93 8.52
N LEU A 194 -10.22 11.13 8.75
CA LEU A 194 -11.25 10.23 8.23
C LEU A 194 -11.33 10.29 6.70
N ALA A 195 -11.20 11.48 6.09
CA ALA A 195 -11.15 11.62 4.64
C ALA A 195 -9.98 10.80 4.04
N ASN A 196 -8.79 10.88 4.64
CA ASN A 196 -7.63 10.09 4.19
C ASN A 196 -7.87 8.59 4.35
N GLN A 197 -8.42 8.17 5.49
CA GLN A 197 -8.72 6.76 5.75
C GLN A 197 -9.78 6.20 4.80
N ILE A 198 -10.84 6.97 4.47
CA ILE A 198 -11.85 6.57 3.49
C ILE A 198 -11.25 6.46 2.10
N SER A 199 -10.39 7.41 1.70
CA SER A 199 -9.69 7.36 0.41
C SER A 199 -8.87 6.06 0.28
N LEU A 200 -8.14 5.69 1.34
CA LEU A 200 -7.37 4.46 1.37
C LEU A 200 -8.28 3.21 1.34
N LEU A 201 -9.35 3.20 2.14
CA LEU A 201 -10.32 2.11 2.18
C LEU A 201 -10.91 1.82 0.78
N LEU A 202 -11.40 2.86 0.11
CA LEU A 202 -11.97 2.76 -1.24
C LEU A 202 -10.93 2.31 -2.27
N THR A 203 -9.70 2.79 -2.15
CA THR A 203 -8.58 2.39 -3.02
C THR A 203 -8.25 0.91 -2.83
N LEU A 204 -8.17 0.42 -1.59
CA LEU A 204 -7.95 -0.99 -1.26
C LEU A 204 -9.09 -1.90 -1.76
N GLN A 205 -10.29 -1.36 -1.98
CA GLN A 205 -11.41 -2.10 -2.56
C GLN A 205 -11.49 -1.97 -4.07
N LYS A 206 -10.50 -1.33 -4.71
CA LYS A 206 -10.49 -1.00 -6.14
C LYS A 206 -11.76 -0.24 -6.58
N LYS A 207 -12.40 0.51 -5.67
CA LYS A 207 -13.58 1.33 -5.98
C LYS A 207 -13.16 2.59 -6.71
N LYS A 208 -13.95 2.99 -7.71
CA LYS A 208 -13.81 4.30 -8.36
C LYS A 208 -14.53 5.35 -7.53
N PHE A 209 -13.82 6.38 -7.12
CA PHE A 209 -14.37 7.49 -6.36
C PHE A 209 -13.74 8.82 -6.76
N ALA A 210 -14.43 9.92 -6.41
CA ALA A 210 -13.89 11.27 -6.49
C ALA A 210 -14.04 11.96 -5.13
N VAL A 211 -13.09 12.81 -4.79
CA VAL A 211 -13.12 13.63 -3.57
C VAL A 211 -13.23 15.10 -3.93
N PHE A 212 -14.26 15.76 -3.41
CA PHE A 212 -14.51 17.18 -3.59
C PHE A 212 -14.26 17.91 -2.28
N GLU A 213 -13.33 18.84 -2.29
CA GLU A 213 -13.17 19.79 -1.20
C GLU A 213 -14.26 20.87 -1.31
N ARG A 214 -15.05 21.03 -0.24
CA ARG A 214 -16.05 22.08 -0.12
C ARG A 214 -15.59 23.09 0.92
N ASN A 215 -15.44 24.34 0.49
CA ASN A 215 -15.06 25.46 1.32
C ASN A 215 -16.09 26.59 1.14
N ASN A 216 -17.18 26.50 1.90
CA ASN A 216 -18.25 27.50 1.85
C ASN A 216 -18.08 28.50 2.99
N PRO A 217 -18.19 29.82 2.74
CA PRO A 217 -18.16 30.84 3.78
C PRO A 217 -19.17 30.51 4.89
N GLY A 218 -18.74 30.53 6.15
CA GLY A 218 -19.58 30.23 7.32
C GLY A 218 -19.72 28.74 7.68
N TYR A 219 -19.17 27.82 6.88
CA TYR A 219 -19.17 26.38 7.18
C TYR A 219 -17.74 25.87 7.35
N LYS A 220 -17.57 24.80 8.16
CA LYS A 220 -16.28 24.10 8.24
C LYS A 220 -15.95 23.50 6.87
N LYS A 221 -14.68 23.58 6.47
CA LYS A 221 -14.15 22.84 5.32
C LYS A 221 -14.51 21.36 5.45
N SER A 222 -15.02 20.78 4.37
CA SER A 222 -15.46 19.39 4.33
C SER A 222 -15.03 18.70 3.05
N PHE A 223 -14.94 17.38 3.10
CA PHE A 223 -14.58 16.49 2.00
C PHE A 223 -15.79 15.64 1.65
N GLU A 224 -16.27 15.78 0.42
CA GLU A 224 -17.35 14.95 -0.11
C GLU A 224 -16.75 13.87 -1.03
N PHE A 225 -16.97 12.63 -0.66
CA PHE A 225 -16.69 11.44 -1.45
C PHE A 225 -17.90 11.10 -2.30
N ARG A 226 -17.67 10.71 -3.55
CA ARG A 226 -18.71 10.16 -4.44
C ARG A 226 -18.24 8.82 -5.00
N THR A 227 -18.91 7.73 -4.61
CA THR A 227 -18.71 6.37 -5.16
C THR A 227 -19.88 6.03 -6.08
N PHE A 228 -19.62 5.81 -7.36
CA PHE A 228 -20.64 5.77 -8.42
C PHE A 228 -21.49 4.47 -8.40
N PHE A 229 -22.80 4.59 -8.70
CA PHE A 229 -23.72 3.45 -8.95
C PHE A 229 -24.22 3.35 -10.41
N ASP A 230 -24.17 4.40 -11.24
CA ASP A 230 -24.93 4.45 -12.53
C ASP A 230 -24.14 4.83 -13.81
N GLY A 231 -22.82 4.93 -13.76
CA GLY A 231 -21.99 5.16 -14.96
C GLY A 231 -22.01 6.57 -15.54
N SER A 232 -22.74 7.53 -14.96
CA SER A 232 -22.72 8.93 -15.42
C SER A 232 -21.58 9.72 -14.73
N HIS A 233 -20.68 10.31 -15.53
CA HIS A 233 -19.48 10.98 -15.04
C HIS A 233 -19.78 12.39 -14.49
N TYR A 234 -19.90 12.56 -13.17
CA TYR A 234 -19.59 13.83 -12.52
C TYR A 234 -18.08 13.91 -12.23
N GLY A 235 -17.29 14.03 -13.29
CA GLY A 235 -15.92 14.48 -13.16
C GLY A 235 -15.88 15.99 -13.05
N LEU A 236 -14.87 16.55 -12.37
CA LEU A 236 -14.35 17.84 -12.81
C LEU A 236 -13.95 17.67 -14.28
N ASN A 237 -14.73 18.23 -15.21
CA ASN A 237 -14.38 18.26 -16.64
C ASN A 237 -13.11 19.08 -16.91
N LYS A 238 -12.52 19.69 -15.87
CA LYS A 238 -11.31 20.50 -15.97
C LYS A 238 -10.16 19.79 -15.26
N LYS A 239 -9.27 19.20 -16.07
CA LYS A 239 -7.88 19.02 -15.68
C LYS A 239 -7.28 20.42 -15.50
N GLY A 240 -6.59 20.66 -14.39
CA GLY A 240 -6.04 21.98 -14.08
C GLY A 240 -4.67 21.86 -13.44
N LYS A 241 -3.76 22.73 -13.83
CA LYS A 241 -2.45 22.90 -13.20
C LYS A 241 -2.34 24.35 -12.77
N GLN A 242 -2.09 24.58 -11.48
CA GLN A 242 -1.89 25.92 -10.93
C GLN A 242 -0.59 25.95 -10.13
N LYS A 243 0.21 26.99 -10.31
CA LYS A 243 1.30 27.32 -9.39
C LYS A 243 0.73 28.20 -8.28
N ILE A 244 0.85 27.76 -7.03
CA ILE A 244 0.40 28.52 -5.86
C ILE A 244 1.60 28.88 -5.00
N ASP A 245 1.60 30.10 -4.45
CA ASP A 245 2.57 30.49 -3.43
C ASP A 245 2.28 29.70 -2.15
N TYR A 246 3.32 29.09 -1.60
CA TYR A 246 3.22 28.31 -0.39
C TYR A 246 4.35 28.67 0.55
N GLU A 247 3.99 28.86 1.81
CA GLU A 247 4.91 29.08 2.91
C GLU A 247 4.44 28.22 4.08
N GLY A 248 5.17 27.14 4.37
CA GLY A 248 4.75 26.17 5.37
C GLY A 248 5.61 24.90 5.38
N TRP A 249 5.13 23.87 6.06
CA TRP A 249 5.85 22.62 6.23
C TRP A 249 5.55 21.63 5.11
N VAL A 250 6.59 21.20 4.40
CA VAL A 250 6.54 20.10 3.42
C VAL A 250 7.09 18.83 4.07
N TYR A 251 6.50 17.69 3.72
CA TYR A 251 6.88 16.38 4.20
C TYR A 251 7.40 15.57 3.02
N ASP A 252 8.67 15.17 3.10
CA ASP A 252 9.25 14.21 2.17
C ASP A 252 9.29 12.84 2.82
N VAL A 253 8.96 11.84 2.02
CA VAL A 253 9.08 10.45 2.42
C VAL A 253 10.36 9.93 1.79
N GLU A 254 11.42 9.87 2.59
CA GLU A 254 12.65 9.21 2.18
C GLU A 254 12.43 7.71 2.25
N VAL A 255 12.58 7.07 1.09
CA VAL A 255 12.88 5.66 0.97
C VAL A 255 14.39 5.54 0.70
N GLU A 256 15.03 4.51 1.22
CA GLU A 256 16.48 4.50 1.38
C GLU A 256 17.31 4.52 0.08
N ARG A 257 18.22 5.53 -0.03
CA ARG A 257 19.45 5.70 -0.88
C ARG A 257 19.33 5.50 -2.40
N THR A 258 19.73 6.49 -3.23
CA THR A 258 20.34 6.20 -4.56
C THR A 258 21.20 7.35 -5.15
N HIS A 259 22.51 7.11 -5.27
CA HIS A 259 23.39 7.71 -6.31
C HIS A 259 24.26 6.65 -7.04
N ASN A 260 24.02 5.36 -6.79
CA ASN A 260 24.50 4.23 -7.57
C ASN A 260 23.28 3.40 -7.99
N PHE A 261 23.25 2.92 -9.24
CA PHE A 261 22.15 2.11 -9.76
C PHE A 261 22.55 0.63 -9.78
N VAL A 262 22.07 -0.12 -8.79
CA VAL A 262 22.19 -1.58 -8.74
C VAL A 262 20.85 -2.17 -9.15
N CYS A 263 20.86 -2.98 -10.19
CA CYS A 263 19.68 -3.66 -10.72
C CYS A 263 19.85 -5.16 -10.57
N GLY A 264 19.49 -5.72 -9.42
CA GLY A 264 19.22 -7.14 -9.30
C GLY A 264 17.88 -7.48 -9.96
N ILE A 265 17.90 -8.45 -10.87
CA ILE A 265 16.66 -9.02 -11.35
C ILE A 265 16.35 -10.20 -10.45
N GLY A 266 15.18 -10.14 -9.84
CA GLY A 266 15.02 -10.72 -8.51
C GLY A 266 15.73 -9.87 -7.45
N ASN A 267 15.04 -8.80 -7.06
CA ASN A 267 15.19 -8.01 -5.82
C ASN A 267 16.57 -7.40 -5.51
N VAL A 268 16.90 -6.30 -6.19
CA VAL A 268 17.02 -4.91 -5.65
C VAL A 268 17.20 -4.05 -6.90
N VAL A 269 16.32 -3.19 -7.41
CA VAL A 269 15.21 -2.36 -6.89
C VAL A 269 13.87 -3.11 -6.82
N CYS A 270 13.46 -3.54 -5.61
CA CYS A 270 12.13 -4.01 -5.18
C CYS A 270 11.22 -4.83 -6.15
N HIS A 271 11.29 -6.17 -6.00
CA HIS A 271 10.32 -7.26 -6.31
C HIS A 271 10.43 -7.83 -7.75
N ASN A 272 10.51 -9.14 -8.06
CA ASN A 272 9.88 -10.38 -7.55
C ASN A 272 10.85 -11.61 -7.71
N THR A 273 10.94 -12.55 -6.74
CA THR A 273 12.02 -13.60 -6.68
C THR A 273 11.54 -15.06 -6.57
N HIS A 274 10.29 -15.37 -6.87
CA HIS A 274 9.73 -16.68 -6.51
C HIS A 274 9.60 -17.66 -7.68
N VAL A 275 10.31 -18.79 -7.61
CA VAL A 275 10.21 -19.87 -8.61
C VAL A 275 8.78 -20.43 -8.67
N ASP A 276 8.14 -20.78 -7.54
CA ASP A 276 6.77 -21.33 -7.57
C ASP A 276 5.71 -20.33 -8.09
N ARG A 277 5.85 -19.02 -7.82
CA ARG A 277 4.94 -18.01 -8.39
C ARG A 277 5.15 -17.87 -9.91
N SER A 278 6.35 -18.16 -10.41
CA SER A 278 6.63 -18.14 -11.85
C SER A 278 5.93 -19.28 -12.59
N ILE A 279 5.65 -20.39 -11.91
CA ILE A 279 4.87 -21.52 -12.45
C ILE A 279 3.38 -21.16 -12.51
N LEU A 280 2.86 -20.46 -11.50
CA LEU A 280 1.45 -20.05 -11.42
C LEU A 280 1.11 -18.77 -12.21
N GLY A 281 2.12 -17.95 -12.54
CA GLY A 281 1.94 -16.64 -13.19
C GLY A 281 3.21 -16.12 -13.89
N PRO A 282 3.68 -16.77 -14.97
CA PRO A 282 4.97 -16.47 -15.62
C PRO A 282 5.04 -15.08 -16.26
N ALA A 283 3.91 -14.53 -16.71
CA ALA A 283 3.86 -13.22 -17.39
C ALA A 283 4.40 -12.07 -16.52
N THR A 284 4.21 -12.14 -15.20
CA THR A 284 4.73 -11.13 -14.26
C THR A 284 6.26 -11.14 -14.23
N PHE A 285 6.88 -12.31 -14.36
CA PHE A 285 8.35 -12.44 -14.40
C PHE A 285 8.91 -11.86 -15.70
N VAL A 286 8.26 -12.05 -16.85
CA VAL A 286 8.70 -11.42 -18.11
C VAL A 286 8.65 -9.90 -18.00
N LYS A 287 7.54 -9.34 -17.50
CA LYS A 287 7.37 -7.88 -17.33
C LYS A 287 8.40 -7.29 -16.39
N THR A 288 8.64 -7.93 -15.25
CA THR A 288 9.56 -7.40 -14.25
C THR A 288 11.01 -7.66 -14.62
N ASN A 289 11.35 -8.90 -15.00
CA ASN A 289 12.73 -9.31 -15.19
C ASN A 289 13.29 -8.86 -16.52
N VAL A 290 12.52 -8.99 -17.60
CA VAL A 290 13.01 -8.68 -18.94
C VAL A 290 12.73 -7.21 -19.27
N LEU A 291 11.46 -6.83 -19.29
CA LEU A 291 11.07 -5.46 -19.65
C LEU A 291 11.56 -4.44 -18.60
N GLY A 292 11.43 -4.73 -17.31
CA GLY A 292 11.93 -3.85 -16.26
C GLY A 292 13.43 -3.56 -16.39
N THR A 293 14.24 -4.58 -16.68
CA THR A 293 15.69 -4.41 -16.90
C THR A 293 15.98 -3.57 -18.13
N GLN A 294 15.27 -3.82 -19.23
CA GLN A 294 15.43 -3.06 -20.45
C GLN A 294 15.17 -1.57 -20.22
N VAL A 295 14.07 -1.23 -19.53
CA VAL A 295 13.73 0.16 -19.16
C VAL A 295 14.82 0.80 -18.29
N LEU A 296 15.38 0.04 -17.34
CA LEU A 296 16.44 0.54 -16.47
C LEU A 296 17.77 0.74 -17.20
N LEU A 297 18.06 -0.13 -18.17
CA LEU A 297 19.23 -0.02 -19.04
C LEU A 297 19.11 1.20 -19.97
N ASP A 298 17.93 1.47 -20.53
CA ASP A 298 17.67 2.70 -21.31
C ASP A 298 17.92 3.95 -20.47
N ALA A 299 17.32 4.03 -19.28
CA ALA A 299 17.51 5.16 -18.38
C ALA A 299 18.99 5.32 -17.95
N ALA A 300 19.67 4.20 -17.70
CA ALA A 300 21.08 4.18 -17.34
C ALA A 300 21.98 4.70 -18.48
N ALA A 301 21.68 4.31 -19.72
CA ALA A 301 22.37 4.80 -20.90
C ALA A 301 22.08 6.28 -21.15
N GLU A 302 20.82 6.71 -21.08
CA GLU A 302 20.40 8.11 -21.25
C GLU A 302 21.09 9.04 -20.25
N HIS A 303 21.19 8.61 -18.98
CA HIS A 303 21.81 9.38 -17.92
C HIS A 303 23.30 9.13 -17.71
N GLN A 304 23.93 8.34 -18.59
CA GLN A 304 25.38 8.05 -18.56
C GLN A 304 25.86 7.63 -17.17
N VAL A 305 25.17 6.66 -16.56
CA VAL A 305 25.55 6.19 -15.23
C VAL A 305 26.98 5.63 -15.26
N LYS A 306 27.75 5.91 -14.20
CA LYS A 306 29.16 5.48 -14.12
C LYS A 306 29.33 3.96 -14.14
N ARG A 307 28.35 3.24 -13.60
CA ARG A 307 28.30 1.77 -13.57
C ARG A 307 26.88 1.29 -13.31
N PHE A 308 26.43 0.32 -14.09
CA PHE A 308 25.21 -0.45 -13.89
C PHE A 308 25.58 -1.86 -13.42
N HIS A 309 25.34 -2.18 -12.14
CA HIS A 309 25.60 -3.52 -11.63
C HIS A 309 24.34 -4.37 -11.64
N HIS A 310 24.39 -5.51 -12.31
CA HIS A 310 23.29 -6.43 -12.48
C HIS A 310 23.44 -7.67 -11.58
N VAL A 311 22.56 -7.82 -10.59
CA VAL A 311 22.55 -9.03 -9.74
C VAL A 311 21.68 -10.12 -10.37
N SER A 312 22.29 -11.28 -10.56
CA SER A 312 21.70 -12.47 -11.14
C SER A 312 21.87 -13.71 -10.26
N THR A 313 21.47 -14.85 -10.79
CA THR A 313 21.36 -16.13 -10.06
C THR A 313 22.15 -17.21 -10.76
N ASP A 314 22.64 -18.18 -10.00
CA ASP A 314 23.20 -19.43 -10.50
C ASP A 314 22.17 -20.29 -11.28
N GLU A 315 20.87 -20.15 -11.01
CA GLU A 315 19.81 -20.91 -11.71
C GLU A 315 19.80 -20.67 -13.22
N VAL A 316 20.41 -19.59 -13.72
CA VAL A 316 20.55 -19.33 -15.17
C VAL A 316 21.38 -20.40 -15.87
N PHE A 317 22.27 -21.07 -15.15
CA PHE A 317 23.13 -22.15 -15.65
C PHE A 317 22.45 -23.53 -15.60
N GLY A 318 21.27 -23.62 -14.98
CA GLY A 318 20.49 -24.86 -14.88
C GLY A 318 20.87 -25.70 -13.66
N THR A 319 21.07 -27.01 -13.86
CA THR A 319 21.28 -27.98 -12.78
C THR A 319 22.50 -28.86 -13.03
N LEU A 320 23.11 -29.32 -11.94
CA LEU A 320 24.23 -30.25 -11.91
C LEU A 320 23.77 -31.58 -11.30
N SER A 321 24.39 -32.71 -11.69
CA SER A 321 24.09 -34.01 -11.05
C SER A 321 24.56 -33.99 -9.60
N LEU A 322 23.89 -34.74 -8.71
CA LEU A 322 24.20 -34.76 -7.27
C LEU A 322 25.60 -35.33 -6.97
N ASP A 323 26.12 -36.11 -7.91
CA ASP A 323 27.37 -36.86 -7.89
C ASP A 323 28.53 -36.13 -8.56
N THR A 324 28.29 -34.95 -9.17
CA THR A 324 29.37 -34.19 -9.82
C THR A 324 30.18 -33.33 -8.85
N LYS A 325 31.47 -33.20 -9.14
CA LYS A 325 32.38 -32.24 -8.47
C LYS A 325 32.53 -30.94 -9.26
N THR A 326 31.95 -30.87 -10.46
CA THR A 326 32.00 -29.68 -11.30
C THR A 326 31.21 -28.56 -10.65
N LYS A 327 31.70 -27.33 -10.77
CA LYS A 327 30.99 -26.11 -10.37
C LYS A 327 30.72 -25.27 -11.60
N PHE A 328 29.66 -24.47 -11.55
CA PHE A 328 29.45 -23.45 -12.56
C PHE A 328 30.55 -22.40 -12.50
N THR A 329 30.91 -21.90 -13.68
CA THR A 329 31.84 -20.78 -13.91
C THR A 329 31.16 -19.74 -14.77
N GLU A 330 31.76 -18.56 -14.91
CA GLU A 330 31.25 -17.47 -15.75
C GLU A 330 31.16 -17.85 -17.24
N ASP A 331 31.93 -18.86 -17.67
CA ASP A 331 31.89 -19.43 -19.03
C ASP A 331 30.85 -20.53 -19.21
N THR A 332 30.13 -20.92 -18.15
CA THR A 332 29.11 -21.96 -18.23
C THR A 332 27.93 -21.50 -19.12
N PRO A 333 27.48 -22.32 -20.09
CA PRO A 333 26.33 -21.96 -20.91
C PRO A 333 25.05 -21.78 -20.09
N TYR A 334 24.26 -20.77 -20.44
CA TYR A 334 22.92 -20.57 -19.92
C TYR A 334 22.01 -21.75 -20.29
N ARG A 335 21.43 -22.43 -19.29
CA ARG A 335 20.53 -23.58 -19.47
C ARG A 335 19.36 -23.53 -18.47
N PRO A 336 18.57 -22.46 -18.46
CA PRO A 336 17.50 -22.27 -17.50
C PRO A 336 16.39 -23.34 -17.66
N SER A 337 15.85 -23.81 -16.53
CA SER A 337 14.82 -24.88 -16.50
C SER A 337 13.49 -24.44 -15.87
N SER A 338 13.33 -23.15 -15.57
CA SER A 338 12.12 -22.56 -14.98
C SER A 338 11.78 -21.22 -15.65
N PRO A 339 10.51 -20.77 -15.66
CA PRO A 339 10.17 -19.43 -16.16
C PRO A 339 10.94 -18.30 -15.45
N TYR A 340 11.19 -18.45 -14.14
CA TYR A 340 12.05 -17.55 -13.39
C TYR A 340 13.49 -17.51 -13.95
N SER A 341 14.18 -18.65 -14.00
CA SER A 341 15.57 -18.72 -14.48
C SER A 341 15.71 -18.29 -15.95
N ALA A 342 14.70 -18.58 -16.79
CA ALA A 342 14.68 -18.18 -18.19
C ALA A 342 14.59 -16.65 -18.34
N THR A 343 13.73 -16.00 -17.56
CA THR A 343 13.62 -14.54 -17.59
C THR A 343 14.83 -13.83 -16.97
N LYS A 344 15.52 -14.47 -16.01
CA LYS A 344 16.81 -14.02 -15.50
C LYS A 344 17.90 -14.09 -16.57
N ALA A 345 18.03 -15.23 -17.24
CA ALA A 345 18.96 -15.42 -18.36
C ALA A 345 18.72 -14.41 -19.50
N ALA A 346 17.46 -14.22 -19.90
CA ALA A 346 17.09 -13.25 -20.94
C ALA A 346 17.56 -11.83 -20.62
N ALA A 347 17.55 -11.46 -19.34
CA ALA A 347 17.93 -10.13 -18.94
C ALA A 347 19.43 -9.97 -18.67
N ASP A 348 20.14 -11.04 -18.27
CA ASP A 348 21.61 -11.07 -18.36
C ASP A 348 22.05 -10.80 -19.81
N HIS A 349 21.38 -11.38 -20.81
CA HIS A 349 21.65 -11.11 -22.23
C HIS A 349 21.40 -9.66 -22.61
N LEU A 350 20.34 -9.02 -22.12
CA LEU A 350 20.09 -7.59 -22.34
C LEU A 350 21.21 -6.73 -21.72
N VAL A 351 21.62 -7.00 -20.48
CA VAL A 351 22.70 -6.23 -19.84
C VAL A 351 23.99 -6.32 -20.66
N ARG A 352 24.35 -7.53 -21.12
CA ARG A 352 25.51 -7.74 -22.00
C ARG A 352 25.36 -7.02 -23.33
N SER A 353 24.16 -7.03 -23.95
CA SER A 353 23.95 -6.33 -25.23
C SER A 353 24.11 -4.82 -25.08
N TYR A 354 23.71 -4.23 -23.94
CA TYR A 354 23.88 -2.80 -23.72
C TYR A 354 25.34 -2.37 -23.56
N TRP A 355 26.19 -3.22 -22.98
CA TRP A 355 27.63 -3.03 -23.03
C TRP A 355 28.16 -3.03 -24.47
N HIS A 356 27.79 -4.04 -25.27
CA HIS A 356 28.29 -4.18 -26.63
C HIS A 356 27.76 -3.12 -27.61
N THR A 357 26.52 -2.67 -27.44
CA THR A 357 25.86 -1.76 -28.40
C THR A 357 25.95 -0.29 -27.98
N TYR A 358 25.83 0.00 -26.69
CA TYR A 358 25.77 1.38 -26.18
C TYR A 358 26.97 1.75 -25.31
N GLU A 359 27.95 0.85 -25.16
CA GLU A 359 29.14 1.03 -24.31
C GLU A 359 28.79 1.40 -22.85
N LEU A 360 27.57 1.07 -22.41
CA LEU A 360 27.11 1.35 -21.05
C LEU A 360 27.96 0.55 -20.06
N PRO A 361 28.67 1.17 -19.10
CA PRO A 361 29.52 0.45 -18.16
C PRO A 361 28.71 -0.50 -17.28
N VAL A 362 28.74 -1.81 -17.56
CA VAL A 362 27.98 -2.82 -16.81
C VAL A 362 28.88 -3.84 -16.11
N THR A 363 28.33 -4.49 -15.08
CA THR A 363 28.88 -5.70 -14.45
C THR A 363 27.74 -6.64 -14.09
N ILE A 364 27.96 -7.95 -14.12
CA ILE A 364 26.98 -8.97 -13.72
C ILE A 364 27.56 -9.83 -12.60
N SER A 365 26.76 -10.19 -11.60
CA SER A 365 27.12 -11.23 -10.61
C SER A 365 26.07 -12.33 -10.57
N ASN A 366 26.47 -13.60 -10.66
CA ASN A 366 25.58 -14.74 -10.44
C ASN A 366 25.83 -15.30 -9.04
N CYS A 367 24.81 -15.29 -8.18
CA CYS A 367 24.92 -15.77 -6.80
C CYS A 367 24.09 -17.04 -6.55
N SER A 368 24.50 -17.81 -5.55
CA SER A 368 23.74 -18.95 -5.02
C SER A 368 22.63 -18.49 -4.05
N ASN A 369 21.89 -19.44 -3.47
CA ASN A 369 20.82 -19.13 -2.53
C ASN A 369 21.34 -18.32 -1.34
N ASN A 370 20.76 -17.15 -1.14
CA ASN A 370 21.11 -16.31 -0.01
C ASN A 370 20.31 -16.71 1.24
N PHE A 371 20.88 -16.48 2.41
CA PHE A 371 20.15 -16.58 3.68
C PHE A 371 20.58 -15.50 4.68
N GLY A 372 19.67 -15.10 5.58
CA GLY A 372 20.00 -14.18 6.67
C GLY A 372 18.78 -13.44 7.24
N PRO A 373 19.00 -12.51 8.20
CA PRO A 373 17.93 -11.69 8.76
C PRO A 373 17.14 -10.93 7.69
N TYR A 374 15.84 -10.71 7.96
CA TYR A 374 14.89 -10.02 7.08
C TYR A 374 14.51 -10.74 5.78
N GLU A 375 14.97 -11.98 5.56
CA GLU A 375 14.48 -12.82 4.46
C GLU A 375 13.00 -13.19 4.67
N HIS A 376 12.19 -13.07 3.62
CA HIS A 376 10.75 -13.32 3.71
C HIS A 376 10.47 -14.81 4.03
N PRO A 377 9.54 -15.14 4.95
CA PRO A 377 9.25 -16.52 5.38
C PRO A 377 8.53 -17.38 4.34
N GLU A 378 8.67 -17.06 3.05
CA GLU A 378 8.31 -17.96 1.95
C GLU A 378 9.51 -18.77 1.45
N LYS A 379 10.74 -18.33 1.74
CA LYS A 379 11.98 -19.03 1.39
C LYS A 379 12.28 -20.14 2.39
N PHE A 380 12.99 -21.18 1.96
CA PHE A 380 13.10 -22.44 2.71
C PHE A 380 13.58 -22.27 4.15
N ILE A 381 14.72 -21.61 4.38
CA ILE A 381 15.30 -21.43 5.72
C ILE A 381 14.35 -20.65 6.65
N PRO A 382 13.89 -19.42 6.31
CA PRO A 382 13.00 -18.69 7.20
C PRO A 382 11.64 -19.37 7.35
N LEU A 383 11.08 -20.01 6.31
CA LEU A 383 9.84 -20.79 6.41
C LEU A 383 9.99 -21.95 7.40
N ALA A 384 11.08 -22.70 7.30
CA ALA A 384 11.36 -23.82 8.21
C ALA A 384 11.50 -23.33 9.66
N VAL A 385 12.28 -22.26 9.87
CA VAL A 385 12.47 -21.67 11.21
C VAL A 385 11.14 -21.17 11.78
N THR A 386 10.35 -20.39 11.02
CA THR A 386 9.07 -19.89 11.51
C THR A 386 8.07 -21.00 11.78
N ASN A 387 8.04 -22.05 10.94
CA ASN A 387 7.16 -23.19 11.18
C ASN A 387 7.54 -23.93 12.46
N LEU A 388 8.84 -24.16 12.71
CA LEU A 388 9.30 -24.80 13.94
C LEU A 388 8.94 -23.96 15.18
N LEU A 389 9.13 -22.64 15.13
CA LEU A 389 8.73 -21.73 16.22
C LEU A 389 7.23 -21.74 16.49
N GLU A 390 6.41 -22.01 15.48
CA GLU A 390 4.95 -22.11 15.58
C GLU A 390 4.44 -23.55 15.78
N ASN A 391 5.31 -24.52 16.08
CA ASN A 391 4.99 -25.95 16.20
C ASN A 391 4.26 -26.53 14.96
N LYS A 392 4.60 -26.02 13.77
CA LYS A 392 4.13 -26.51 12.47
C LYS A 392 5.17 -27.42 11.82
N LYS A 393 4.73 -28.22 10.85
CA LYS A 393 5.62 -29.09 10.05
C LYS A 393 6.44 -28.25 9.06
N VAL A 394 7.68 -28.68 8.81
CA VAL A 394 8.53 -28.11 7.74
C VAL A 394 8.15 -28.77 6.40
N PRO A 395 7.72 -28.00 5.39
CA PRO A 395 7.38 -28.57 4.08
C PRO A 395 8.67 -28.92 3.33
N ILE A 396 8.86 -30.20 3.04
CA ILE A 396 9.94 -30.71 2.18
C ILE A 396 9.34 -31.06 0.81
N TYR A 397 9.87 -30.48 -0.26
CA TYR A 397 9.42 -30.75 -1.61
C TYR A 397 10.05 -32.05 -2.15
N GLY A 398 9.24 -32.88 -2.83
CA GLY A 398 9.70 -34.12 -3.45
C GLY A 398 10.26 -35.11 -2.42
N ASP A 399 11.41 -35.71 -2.74
CA ASP A 399 12.11 -36.64 -1.86
C ASP A 399 13.17 -35.97 -0.95
N GLY A 400 13.26 -34.64 -0.99
CA GLY A 400 14.18 -33.86 -0.16
C GLY A 400 15.66 -33.97 -0.53
N LYS A 401 16.03 -34.60 -1.66
CA LYS A 401 17.43 -34.78 -2.07
C LYS A 401 18.02 -33.63 -2.87
N TYR A 402 17.25 -32.58 -3.12
CA TYR A 402 17.71 -31.42 -3.87
C TYR A 402 18.82 -30.69 -3.10
N VAL A 403 19.95 -30.46 -3.78
CA VAL A 403 21.08 -29.69 -3.23
C VAL A 403 20.97 -28.23 -3.64
N ARG A 404 21.28 -27.33 -2.70
CA ARG A 404 21.42 -25.89 -2.92
C ARG A 404 22.69 -25.42 -2.22
N ASP A 405 23.43 -24.53 -2.86
CA ASP A 405 24.54 -23.83 -2.24
C ASP A 405 24.02 -22.59 -1.50
N TRP A 406 24.57 -22.30 -0.33
CA TRP A 406 24.06 -21.25 0.57
C TRP A 406 25.12 -20.22 0.89
N LEU A 407 24.79 -18.96 0.61
CA LEU A 407 25.65 -17.80 0.87
C LEU A 407 24.99 -16.89 1.89
N TYR A 408 25.73 -16.49 2.93
CA TYR A 408 25.19 -15.55 3.90
C TYR A 408 25.02 -14.16 3.25
N VAL A 409 23.88 -13.52 3.48
CA VAL A 409 23.50 -12.28 2.79
C VAL A 409 24.54 -11.16 2.94
N ALA A 410 25.22 -11.07 4.10
CA ALA A 410 26.25 -10.06 4.30
C ALA A 410 27.53 -10.32 3.48
N ASP A 411 27.86 -11.60 3.22
CA ASP A 411 28.98 -11.95 2.35
C ASP A 411 28.66 -11.63 0.90
N HIS A 412 27.42 -11.90 0.47
CA HIS A 412 26.96 -11.49 -0.87
C HIS A 412 27.00 -9.96 -1.04
N CYS A 413 26.51 -9.19 -0.07
CA CYS A 413 26.59 -7.73 -0.11
C CYS A 413 28.05 -7.23 -0.17
N ARG A 414 28.97 -7.87 0.56
CA ARG A 414 30.40 -7.55 0.51
C ARG A 414 30.99 -7.84 -0.87
N ALA A 415 30.59 -8.95 -1.51
CA ALA A 415 31.01 -9.27 -2.87
C ALA A 415 30.49 -8.23 -3.89
N ILE A 416 29.23 -7.80 -3.76
CA ILE A 416 28.67 -6.74 -4.59
C ILE A 416 29.46 -5.43 -4.42
N ASP A 417 29.77 -5.03 -3.18
CA ASP A 417 30.57 -3.84 -2.90
C ASP A 417 31.96 -3.93 -3.56
N VAL A 418 32.62 -5.10 -3.47
CA VAL A 418 33.88 -5.38 -4.17
C VAL A 418 33.74 -5.22 -5.69
N ILE A 419 32.66 -5.74 -6.30
CA ILE A 419 32.39 -5.61 -7.74
C ILE A 419 32.14 -4.15 -8.13
N LEU A 420 31.41 -3.39 -7.31
CA LEU A 420 31.13 -1.98 -7.56
C LEU A 420 32.39 -1.11 -7.50
N ASN A 421 33.38 -1.47 -6.70
CA ASN A 421 34.64 -0.74 -6.60
C ASN A 421 35.69 -1.21 -7.61
N MET A 422 35.82 -2.53 -7.80
CA MET A 422 36.97 -3.15 -8.48
C MET A 422 36.60 -4.12 -9.61
N GLY A 423 35.31 -4.31 -9.89
CA GLY A 423 34.86 -5.20 -10.96
C GLY A 423 35.32 -4.77 -12.35
N LYS A 424 35.68 -5.75 -13.18
CA LYS A 424 35.96 -5.56 -14.61
C LYS A 424 34.64 -5.29 -15.34
N LEU A 425 34.62 -4.25 -16.17
CA LEU A 425 33.46 -3.93 -17.01
C LEU A 425 33.36 -4.91 -18.20
N GLY A 426 32.12 -5.23 -18.58
CA GLY A 426 31.80 -6.09 -19.73
C GLY A 426 31.35 -7.49 -19.34
#